data_AF-A0A1I4GYP7-F1
#
_entry.id   AF-A0A1I4GYP7-F1
#
_cell.length_a   1.000
_cell.length_b   1.000
_cell.length_c   1.000
_cell.angle_alpha   90.00
_cell.angle_beta   90.00
_cell.angle_gamma   90.00
#
_symmetry.space_group_name_H-M   'P 1'
#
loop_
_entity.id
_entity.type
_entity.pdbx_description
1 polymer ?
#
loop_
_entity_poly.entity_id
_entity_poly.type
_entity_poly.pdbx_seq_one_letter_code
_entity_poly.pdbx_strand_id
1 'polypeptide(L)'
;MKKMVGLVVGCMAIVSAAAAEMRDLEGSVGYRERIAMPEGALVEVSLQDISLADAPSQELATVVIRPEGQVPVDYRMAYDSAMVRSGHRYAVQAKIIVDGQVAWRTTQVFAALTEDAPERVDVMLEKAAGMVKNSVPDALTLGSYLVVAIDGVEVQGSPVPEMEFGADGRVSGSSGCNRFNGSVTVDGSALSFGPLASTRMACPAPLDAQERAFFGALERVAGFDVEGGVALVDGAGNEVIRLMAQ
;
A
#
# COMPACT_ATOMS: atom_id res chain seq x y z
N MET A 1 51.80 56.49 -39.28
CA MET A 1 50.34 56.64 -39.50
C MET A 1 49.89 55.67 -40.58
N LYS A 2 49.21 54.58 -40.21
CA LYS A 2 48.17 53.91 -41.03
C LYS A 2 47.49 52.88 -40.12
N LYS A 3 46.22 53.15 -39.83
CA LYS A 3 45.33 52.34 -38.99
C LYS A 3 44.98 51.07 -39.78
N MET A 4 45.14 49.89 -39.18
CA MET A 4 44.62 48.64 -39.74
C MET A 4 43.50 48.16 -38.82
N VAL A 5 42.29 48.25 -39.37
CA VAL A 5 41.01 47.89 -38.78
C VAL A 5 40.87 46.37 -38.84
N GLY A 6 40.41 45.77 -37.73
CA GLY A 6 40.18 44.34 -37.60
C GLY A 6 38.90 43.88 -38.30
N LEU A 7 38.88 42.59 -38.64
CA LEU A 7 37.66 41.86 -38.96
C LEU A 7 37.68 40.57 -38.14
N VAL A 8 36.98 40.59 -37.01
CA VAL A 8 36.67 39.38 -36.24
C VAL A 8 35.40 38.80 -36.86
N VAL A 9 35.53 37.70 -37.58
CA VAL A 9 34.38 36.92 -38.05
C VAL A 9 33.86 36.12 -36.85
N GLY A 10 32.83 36.65 -36.20
CA GLY A 10 32.09 35.92 -35.17
C GLY A 10 31.28 34.82 -35.84
N CYS A 11 31.70 33.57 -35.68
CA CYS A 11 30.89 32.40 -36.01
C CYS A 11 29.74 32.33 -35.00
N MET A 12 28.58 32.86 -35.37
CA MET A 12 27.36 32.77 -34.57
C MET A 12 26.81 31.35 -34.75
N ALA A 13 27.23 30.43 -33.88
CA ALA A 13 26.64 29.11 -33.80
C ALA A 13 25.19 29.28 -33.35
N ILE A 14 24.25 29.06 -34.26
CA ILE A 14 22.83 28.95 -33.95
C ILE A 14 22.68 27.61 -33.24
N VAL A 15 22.68 27.62 -31.91
CA VAL A 15 22.25 26.47 -31.12
C VAL A 15 20.74 26.36 -31.31
N SER A 16 20.31 25.53 -32.25
CA SER A 16 18.90 25.16 -32.37
C SER A 16 18.58 24.25 -31.19
N ALA A 17 17.89 24.78 -30.19
CA ALA A 17 17.17 23.95 -29.24
C ALA A 17 16.11 23.20 -30.06
N ALA A 18 16.25 21.88 -30.21
CA ALA A 18 15.14 21.07 -30.70
C ALA A 18 13.97 21.29 -29.74
N ALA A 19 12.88 21.89 -30.23
CA ALA A 19 11.67 22.04 -29.43
C ALA A 19 11.15 20.63 -29.13
N ALA A 20 10.91 20.33 -27.85
CA ALA A 20 10.29 19.07 -27.44
C ALA A 20 8.95 18.91 -28.19
N GLU A 21 8.85 17.91 -29.06
CA GLU A 21 7.60 17.61 -29.77
C GLU A 21 6.77 16.72 -28.83
N MET A 22 5.92 17.38 -28.05
CA MET A 22 5.01 16.72 -27.12
C MET A 22 3.89 16.01 -27.89
N ARG A 23 3.66 14.74 -27.56
CA ARG A 23 2.56 13.95 -28.11
C ARG A 23 1.71 13.40 -26.97
N ASP A 24 0.45 13.15 -27.26
CA ASP A 24 -0.49 12.58 -26.30
C ASP A 24 -0.60 11.06 -26.48
N LEU A 25 -0.65 10.35 -25.37
CA LEU A 25 -1.06 8.96 -25.29
C LEU A 25 -2.35 8.88 -24.47
N GLU A 26 -3.37 8.26 -25.05
CA GLU A 26 -4.71 8.16 -24.47
C GLU A 26 -5.09 6.71 -24.21
N GLY A 27 -6.03 6.52 -23.30
CA GLY A 27 -6.55 5.22 -22.93
C GLY A 27 -7.56 5.28 -21.82
N SER A 28 -7.90 4.12 -21.29
CA SER A 28 -8.71 4.00 -20.08
C SER A 28 -8.14 2.99 -19.11
N VAL A 29 -8.50 3.15 -17.84
CA VAL A 29 -8.08 2.30 -16.74
C VAL A 29 -9.33 1.67 -16.12
N GLY A 30 -9.39 0.34 -16.05
CA GLY A 30 -10.51 -0.38 -15.45
C GLY A 30 -10.10 -1.66 -14.73
N TYR A 31 -11.00 -2.25 -13.95
CA TYR A 31 -10.82 -3.55 -13.30
C TYR A 31 -12.06 -4.44 -13.53
N ARG A 32 -11.96 -5.74 -13.27
CA ARG A 32 -13.02 -6.72 -13.60
C ARG A 32 -14.12 -6.81 -12.55
N GLU A 33 -13.81 -6.49 -11.30
CA GLU A 33 -14.73 -6.53 -10.18
C GLU A 33 -15.88 -5.54 -10.36
N ARG A 34 -17.10 -5.96 -10.00
CA ARG A 34 -18.29 -5.11 -10.05
C ARG A 34 -18.46 -4.32 -8.75
N ILE A 35 -17.43 -3.56 -8.39
CA ILE A 35 -17.46 -2.66 -7.25
C ILE A 35 -17.40 -1.21 -7.73
N ALA A 36 -17.90 -0.29 -6.92
CA ALA A 36 -17.69 1.13 -7.17
C ALA A 36 -16.21 1.50 -6.94
N MET A 37 -15.75 2.54 -7.62
CA MET A 37 -14.46 3.16 -7.30
C MET A 37 -14.52 3.66 -5.84
N PRO A 38 -13.55 3.30 -4.99
CA PRO A 38 -13.49 3.83 -3.62
C PRO A 38 -13.40 5.36 -3.62
N GLU A 39 -14.04 6.00 -2.63
CA GLU A 39 -13.87 7.43 -2.42
C GLU A 39 -12.41 7.75 -2.05
N GLY A 40 -11.92 8.92 -2.48
CA GLY A 40 -10.54 9.34 -2.23
C GLY A 40 -9.48 8.59 -3.04
N ALA A 41 -9.87 7.67 -3.94
CA ALA A 41 -8.94 6.95 -4.80
C ALA A 41 -8.15 7.91 -5.70
N LEU A 42 -6.88 7.57 -5.94
CA LEU A 42 -6.02 8.20 -6.95
C LEU A 42 -5.65 7.16 -8.00
N VAL A 43 -5.82 7.49 -9.27
CA VAL A 43 -5.35 6.66 -10.38
C VAL A 43 -4.05 7.25 -10.89
N GLU A 44 -2.94 6.52 -10.79
CA GLU A 44 -1.66 6.90 -11.37
C GLU A 44 -1.40 6.04 -12.61
N VAL A 45 -1.13 6.67 -13.74
CA VAL A 45 -0.83 6.01 -15.01
C VAL A 45 0.52 6.51 -15.51
N SER A 46 1.43 5.60 -15.83
CA SER A 46 2.79 5.91 -16.28
C SER A 46 3.13 5.21 -17.59
N LEU A 47 3.82 5.92 -18.46
CA LEU A 47 4.47 5.39 -19.66
C LEU A 47 5.93 5.09 -19.33
N GLN A 48 6.35 3.85 -19.57
CA GLN A 48 7.69 3.37 -19.21
C GLN A 48 8.40 2.72 -20.39
N ASP A 49 9.72 2.90 -20.45
CA ASP A 49 10.64 2.11 -21.26
C ASP A 49 11.00 0.82 -20.50
N ILE A 50 10.58 -0.31 -21.07
CA ILE A 50 10.76 -1.67 -20.55
C ILE A 50 11.75 -2.48 -21.40
N SER A 51 12.64 -1.80 -22.12
CA SER A 51 13.62 -2.45 -23.01
C SER A 51 14.61 -3.30 -22.24
N LEU A 52 15.00 -2.86 -21.03
CA LEU A 52 15.89 -3.59 -20.14
C LEU A 52 15.09 -4.53 -19.23
N ALA A 53 15.40 -5.82 -19.26
CA ALA A 53 14.70 -6.83 -18.45
C ALA A 53 15.13 -6.81 -16.97
N ASP A 54 16.41 -6.55 -16.69
CA ASP A 54 17.01 -6.68 -15.36
C ASP A 54 17.31 -5.33 -14.68
N ALA A 55 16.70 -4.24 -15.19
CA ALA A 55 16.84 -2.91 -14.62
C ALA A 55 15.45 -2.31 -14.36
N PRO A 56 15.34 -1.40 -13.37
CA PRO A 56 14.12 -0.62 -13.20
C PRO A 56 13.73 0.07 -14.50
N SER A 57 12.47 -0.01 -14.88
CA SER A 57 11.95 0.63 -16.08
C SER A 57 12.06 2.15 -15.97
N GLN A 58 12.45 2.80 -17.06
CA GLN A 58 12.57 4.25 -17.09
C GLN A 58 11.21 4.89 -17.37
N GLU A 59 10.78 5.80 -16.51
CA GLU A 59 9.55 6.55 -16.71
C GLU A 59 9.74 7.69 -17.72
N LEU A 60 8.83 7.77 -18.69
CA LEU A 60 8.81 8.82 -19.72
C LEU A 60 7.76 9.89 -19.40
N ALA A 61 6.62 9.49 -18.85
CA ALA A 61 5.53 10.37 -18.46
C ALA A 61 4.65 9.71 -17.40
N THR A 62 4.04 10.52 -16.54
CA THR A 62 3.07 10.08 -15.53
C THR A 62 1.95 11.09 -15.40
N VAL A 63 0.73 10.59 -15.20
CA VAL A 63 -0.44 11.39 -14.83
C VAL A 63 -1.12 10.79 -13.60
N VAL A 64 -1.61 11.66 -12.72
CA VAL A 64 -2.41 11.29 -11.54
C VAL A 64 -3.80 11.89 -11.70
N ILE A 65 -4.82 11.04 -11.56
CA ILE A 65 -6.22 11.38 -11.79
C ILE A 65 -7.00 11.13 -10.50
N ARG A 66 -7.90 12.07 -10.16
CA ARG A 66 -8.94 11.89 -9.13
C ARG A 66 -10.23 11.51 -9.85
N PRO A 67 -10.63 10.22 -9.85
CA PRO A 67 -11.84 9.80 -10.57
C PRO A 67 -13.09 10.29 -9.84
N GLU A 68 -14.02 10.89 -10.58
CA GLU A 68 -15.32 11.37 -10.06
C GLU A 68 -16.47 10.36 -10.29
N GLY A 69 -16.15 9.10 -10.63
CA GLY A 69 -17.14 8.11 -11.03
C GLY A 69 -16.64 6.66 -11.04
N GLN A 70 -17.33 5.81 -11.79
CA GLN A 70 -17.00 4.39 -11.91
C GLN A 70 -15.97 4.15 -13.03
N VAL A 71 -15.30 3.00 -12.97
CA VAL A 71 -14.50 2.50 -14.08
C VAL A 71 -15.35 2.25 -15.34
N PRO A 72 -14.78 2.36 -16.54
CA PRO A 72 -13.39 2.74 -16.83
C PRO A 72 -13.12 4.24 -16.67
N VAL A 73 -11.92 4.60 -16.18
CA VAL A 73 -11.45 5.98 -16.02
C VAL A 73 -10.59 6.34 -17.22
N ASP A 74 -10.99 7.34 -17.99
CA ASP A 74 -10.19 7.83 -19.13
C ASP A 74 -8.95 8.60 -18.65
N TYR A 75 -7.85 8.40 -19.36
CA TYR A 75 -6.61 9.14 -19.15
C TYR A 75 -6.08 9.73 -20.45
N ARG A 76 -5.33 10.84 -20.30
CA ARG A 76 -4.47 11.42 -21.32
C ARG A 76 -3.17 11.82 -20.65
N MET A 77 -2.03 11.40 -21.22
CA MET A 77 -0.71 11.82 -20.76
C MET A 77 0.10 12.38 -21.93
N ALA A 78 0.76 13.50 -21.70
CA ALA A 78 1.68 14.08 -22.66
C ALA A 78 3.10 13.54 -22.43
N TYR A 79 3.79 13.12 -23.49
CA TYR A 79 5.17 12.65 -23.44
C TYR A 79 6.02 13.33 -24.53
N ASP A 80 7.32 13.46 -24.27
CA ASP A 80 8.26 13.96 -25.29
C ASP A 80 8.57 12.85 -26.30
N SER A 81 8.19 13.04 -27.56
CA SER A 81 8.44 12.05 -28.61
C SER A 81 9.92 11.78 -28.88
N ALA A 82 10.82 12.71 -28.53
CA ALA A 82 12.27 12.50 -28.63
C ALA A 82 12.79 11.42 -27.65
N MET A 83 12.02 11.07 -26.62
CA MET A 83 12.33 9.98 -25.69
C MET A 83 12.02 8.59 -26.26
N VAL A 84 11.25 8.52 -27.35
CA VAL A 84 10.87 7.27 -28.01
C VAL A 84 11.94 6.89 -29.03
N ARG A 85 12.51 5.70 -28.89
CA ARG A 85 13.64 5.21 -29.68
C ARG A 85 13.26 3.97 -30.45
N SER A 86 13.78 3.87 -31.66
CA SER A 86 13.61 2.67 -32.49
C SER A 86 14.26 1.46 -31.83
N GLY A 87 13.57 0.31 -31.86
CA GLY A 87 14.02 -0.95 -31.25
C GLY A 87 13.80 -1.05 -29.73
N HIS A 88 13.30 0.01 -29.09
CA HIS A 88 12.89 -0.04 -27.69
C HIS A 88 11.46 -0.56 -27.53
N ARG A 89 11.12 -1.00 -26.31
CA ARG A 89 9.78 -1.45 -25.93
C ARG A 89 9.22 -0.53 -24.87
N TYR A 90 8.02 -0.03 -25.09
CA TYR A 90 7.33 0.83 -24.15
C TYR A 90 6.03 0.18 -23.68
N ALA A 91 5.65 0.47 -22.44
CA ALA A 91 4.42 -0.04 -21.86
C ALA A 91 3.75 1.02 -20.98
N VAL A 92 2.43 0.96 -20.93
CA VAL A 92 1.64 1.67 -19.93
C VAL A 92 1.50 0.80 -18.69
N GLN A 93 1.79 1.38 -17.53
CA GLN A 93 1.43 0.82 -16.24
C GLN A 93 0.42 1.72 -15.55
N ALA A 94 -0.43 1.13 -14.73
CA ALA A 94 -1.39 1.86 -13.93
C ALA A 94 -1.50 1.26 -12.54
N LYS A 95 -1.81 2.12 -11.55
CA LYS A 95 -2.18 1.72 -10.20
C LYS A 95 -3.31 2.60 -9.67
N ILE A 96 -4.17 1.99 -8.85
CA ILE A 96 -5.17 2.71 -8.07
C ILE A 96 -4.70 2.70 -6.61
N ILE A 97 -4.56 3.88 -6.05
CA ILE A 97 -4.12 4.13 -4.69
C ILE A 97 -5.33 4.55 -3.87
N VAL A 98 -5.54 3.91 -2.71
CA VAL A 98 -6.59 4.23 -1.75
C VAL A 98 -5.92 4.34 -0.39
N ASP A 99 -6.14 5.45 0.32
CA ASP A 99 -5.51 5.73 1.63
C ASP A 99 -3.98 5.55 1.65
N GLY A 100 -3.33 5.90 0.54
CA GLY A 100 -1.87 5.80 0.38
C GLY A 100 -1.36 4.40 0.00
N GLN A 101 -2.23 3.38 -0.09
CA GLN A 101 -1.88 2.01 -0.45
C GLN A 101 -2.32 1.64 -1.86
N VAL A 102 -1.52 0.83 -2.57
CA VAL A 102 -1.87 0.35 -3.91
C VAL A 102 -2.90 -0.77 -3.82
N ALA A 103 -4.14 -0.48 -4.21
CA ALA A 103 -5.25 -1.43 -4.16
C ALA A 103 -5.38 -2.24 -5.47
N TRP A 104 -5.14 -1.61 -6.61
CA TRP A 104 -5.07 -2.29 -7.92
C TRP A 104 -3.81 -1.86 -8.68
N ARG A 105 -3.26 -2.77 -9.49
CA ARG A 105 -2.12 -2.49 -10.38
C ARG A 105 -2.15 -3.34 -11.64
N THR A 106 -1.45 -2.89 -12.67
CA THR A 106 -1.11 -3.74 -13.82
C THR A 106 -0.15 -4.86 -13.42
N THR A 107 -0.46 -6.09 -13.80
CA THR A 107 0.41 -7.27 -13.64
C THR A 107 0.91 -7.82 -14.98
N GLN A 108 0.26 -7.41 -16.07
CA GLN A 108 0.59 -7.75 -17.45
C GLN A 108 1.20 -6.53 -18.14
N VAL A 109 1.87 -6.77 -19.27
CA VAL A 109 2.45 -5.70 -20.11
C VAL A 109 1.38 -5.18 -21.07
N PHE A 110 1.09 -3.88 -20.99
CA PHE A 110 0.24 -3.16 -21.94
C PHE A 110 1.14 -2.35 -22.88
N ALA A 111 1.48 -2.92 -24.03
CA ALA A 111 2.41 -2.32 -24.98
C ALA A 111 1.90 -0.98 -25.52
N ALA A 112 2.81 -0.02 -25.67
CA ALA A 112 2.55 1.31 -26.20
C ALA A 112 3.68 1.71 -27.14
N LEU A 113 3.39 2.58 -28.12
CA LEU A 113 4.38 3.25 -28.97
C LEU A 113 5.33 2.32 -29.77
N THR A 114 5.10 1.00 -29.76
CA THR A 114 5.77 0.01 -30.61
C THR A 114 4.98 -0.22 -31.90
N GLU A 115 5.60 -0.81 -32.92
CA GLU A 115 5.00 -0.98 -34.26
C GLU A 115 3.63 -1.69 -34.24
N ASP A 116 3.45 -2.68 -33.37
CA ASP A 116 2.20 -3.42 -33.21
C ASP A 116 1.30 -2.91 -32.06
N ALA A 117 1.69 -1.85 -31.36
CA ALA A 117 0.91 -1.32 -30.25
C ALA A 117 -0.31 -0.53 -30.75
N PRO A 118 -1.45 -0.59 -30.04
CA PRO A 118 -2.60 0.22 -30.39
C PRO A 118 -2.33 1.72 -30.15
N GLU A 119 -2.97 2.58 -30.93
CA GLU A 119 -2.89 4.05 -30.76
C GLU A 119 -3.47 4.51 -29.42
N ARG A 120 -4.46 3.76 -28.90
CA ARG A 120 -5.08 3.94 -27.60
C ARG A 120 -4.83 2.70 -26.74
N VAL A 121 -4.39 2.88 -25.50
CA VAL A 121 -3.99 1.77 -24.62
C VAL A 121 -5.00 1.64 -23.47
N ASP A 122 -5.93 0.70 -23.58
CA ASP A 122 -6.84 0.40 -22.47
C ASP A 122 -6.20 -0.61 -21.52
N VAL A 123 -6.15 -0.25 -20.24
CA VAL A 123 -5.43 -0.97 -19.20
C VAL A 123 -6.42 -1.62 -18.23
N MET A 124 -6.30 -2.93 -18.08
CA MET A 124 -7.05 -3.71 -17.11
C MET A 124 -6.17 -3.98 -15.88
N LEU A 125 -6.53 -3.43 -14.74
CA LEU A 125 -5.82 -3.72 -13.49
C LEU A 125 -6.33 -5.01 -12.86
N GLU A 126 -5.43 -5.64 -12.12
CA GLU A 126 -5.73 -6.69 -11.18
C GLU A 126 -5.56 -6.14 -9.77
N LYS A 127 -6.19 -6.78 -8.78
CA LYS A 127 -5.90 -6.46 -7.38
C LYS A 127 -4.41 -6.61 -7.12
N ALA A 128 -3.80 -5.59 -6.53
CA ALA A 128 -2.43 -5.70 -6.11
C ALA A 128 -2.35 -6.76 -5.01
N ALA A 129 -1.52 -7.79 -5.19
CA ALA A 129 -0.99 -8.56 -4.08
C ALA A 129 -0.16 -7.59 -3.24
N GLY A 130 -0.80 -6.91 -2.27
CA GLY A 130 -0.22 -5.74 -1.63
C GLY A 130 -1.16 -4.62 -1.15
N MET A 131 -2.49 -4.73 -1.27
CA MET A 131 -3.24 -4.44 -0.03
C MET A 131 -2.71 -5.49 0.92
N VAL A 132 -1.86 -5.12 1.88
CA VAL A 132 -1.42 -6.11 2.84
C VAL A 132 -2.66 -6.39 3.70
N LYS A 133 -3.49 -7.33 3.23
CA LYS A 133 -4.14 -8.23 4.16
C LYS A 133 -2.99 -8.70 5.05
N ASN A 134 -3.00 -8.21 6.30
CA ASN A 134 -1.99 -8.45 7.33
C ASN A 134 -0.88 -7.39 7.53
N SER A 135 -0.90 -6.18 6.97
CA SER A 135 -0.04 -5.12 7.55
C SER A 135 -0.79 -4.56 8.73
N VAL A 136 -0.35 -4.96 9.92
CA VAL A 136 -0.79 -4.33 11.14
C VAL A 136 -0.43 -2.83 11.05
N PRO A 137 -1.37 -1.91 11.28
CA PRO A 137 -1.14 -0.46 11.21
C PRO A 137 0.05 -0.04 12.06
N ASP A 138 0.77 1.00 11.65
CA ASP A 138 1.88 1.56 12.43
C ASP A 138 1.48 1.79 13.89
N ALA A 139 0.26 2.30 14.13
CA ALA A 139 -0.28 2.52 15.48
C ALA A 139 -0.31 1.27 16.39
N LEU A 140 -0.35 0.08 15.80
CA LEU A 140 -0.34 -1.22 16.47
C LEU A 140 1.03 -1.92 16.41
N THR A 141 2.00 -1.45 15.60
CA THR A 141 3.34 -2.03 15.49
C THR A 141 4.43 -1.19 16.17
N LEU A 142 4.05 -0.11 16.87
CA LEU A 142 4.97 0.79 17.56
C LEU A 142 5.78 0.14 18.71
N GLY A 143 5.40 -1.06 19.17
CA GLY A 143 6.12 -1.77 20.23
C GLY A 143 5.30 -2.89 20.86
N SER A 144 5.68 -3.26 22.08
CA SER A 144 4.97 -4.25 22.90
C SER A 144 3.84 -3.59 23.69
N TYR A 145 2.74 -4.31 23.86
CA TYR A 145 1.56 -3.87 24.59
C TYR A 145 1.34 -4.74 25.83
N LEU A 146 1.05 -4.09 26.96
CA LEU A 146 0.47 -4.75 28.12
C LEU A 146 -1.04 -4.84 27.96
N VAL A 147 -1.63 -5.97 28.34
CA VAL A 147 -3.07 -6.14 28.46
C VAL A 147 -3.49 -5.66 29.84
N VAL A 148 -4.21 -4.54 29.89
CA VAL A 148 -4.60 -3.90 31.16
C VAL A 148 -6.05 -4.19 31.56
N ALA A 149 -6.92 -4.54 30.60
CA ALA A 149 -8.28 -4.99 30.87
C ALA A 149 -8.76 -6.02 29.84
N ILE A 150 -9.59 -6.96 30.29
CA ILE A 150 -10.28 -7.97 29.48
C ILE A 150 -11.77 -7.91 29.83
N ASP A 151 -12.64 -7.67 28.85
CA ASP A 151 -14.09 -7.50 29.03
C ASP A 151 -14.44 -6.49 30.14
N GLY A 152 -13.69 -5.37 30.19
CA GLY A 152 -13.86 -4.33 31.19
C GLY A 152 -13.36 -4.69 32.61
N VAL A 153 -12.83 -5.89 32.82
CA VAL A 153 -12.20 -6.30 34.08
C VAL A 153 -10.71 -6.01 34.02
N GLU A 154 -10.21 -5.21 34.98
CA GLU A 154 -8.77 -4.94 35.08
C GLU A 154 -7.99 -6.23 35.34
N VAL A 155 -6.93 -6.43 34.56
CA VAL A 155 -6.02 -7.56 34.72
C VAL A 155 -5.39 -7.51 36.11
N GLN A 156 -5.39 -8.66 36.80
CA GLN A 156 -4.87 -8.78 38.15
C GLN A 156 -3.64 -9.70 38.19
N GLY A 157 -2.72 -9.39 39.11
CA GLY A 157 -1.57 -10.25 39.42
C GLY A 157 -0.36 -10.05 38.50
N SER A 158 0.61 -10.94 38.64
CA SER A 158 1.86 -10.94 37.89
C SER A 158 2.21 -12.37 37.47
N PRO A 159 2.68 -12.59 36.22
CA PRO A 159 2.95 -11.59 35.20
C PRO A 159 1.69 -11.05 34.51
N VAL A 160 1.74 -9.78 34.10
CA VAL A 160 0.71 -9.15 33.27
C VAL A 160 0.79 -9.73 31.86
N PRO A 161 -0.34 -10.07 31.20
CA PRO A 161 -0.31 -10.51 29.82
C PRO A 161 0.22 -9.42 28.91
N GLU A 162 0.95 -9.83 27.88
CA GLU A 162 1.58 -8.94 26.92
C GLU A 162 1.37 -9.47 25.50
N MET A 163 1.35 -8.58 24.53
CA MET A 163 1.30 -8.93 23.12
C MET A 163 2.08 -7.95 22.26
N GLU A 164 2.61 -8.45 21.15
CA GLU A 164 3.33 -7.71 20.15
C GLU A 164 2.75 -8.08 18.78
N PHE A 165 2.52 -7.06 17.95
CA PHE A 165 2.06 -7.24 16.59
C PHE A 165 3.21 -7.02 15.60
N GLY A 166 3.48 -8.03 14.78
CA GLY A 166 4.47 -7.97 13.72
C GLY A 166 3.91 -7.35 12.44
N ALA A 167 4.73 -6.54 11.76
CA ALA A 167 4.40 -5.97 10.45
C ALA A 167 4.16 -7.04 9.36
N ASP A 168 4.58 -8.28 9.60
CA ASP A 168 4.38 -9.44 8.74
C ASP A 168 3.04 -10.16 8.96
N GLY A 169 2.14 -9.59 9.77
CA GLY A 169 0.84 -10.18 10.03
C GLY A 169 0.84 -11.23 11.13
N ARG A 170 1.85 -11.21 12.00
CA ARG A 170 1.95 -12.11 13.15
C ARG A 170 1.58 -11.40 14.44
N VAL A 171 1.14 -12.19 15.41
CA VAL A 171 1.02 -11.75 16.80
C VAL A 171 1.73 -12.75 17.69
N SER A 172 2.41 -12.28 18.72
CA SER A 172 3.03 -13.12 19.74
C SER A 172 2.95 -12.47 21.10
N GLY A 173 2.99 -13.27 22.16
CA GLY A 173 2.92 -12.72 23.51
C GLY A 173 2.83 -13.76 24.61
N SER A 174 2.39 -13.29 25.78
CA SER A 174 2.09 -14.09 26.97
C SER A 174 0.68 -13.78 27.44
N SER A 175 -0.10 -14.80 27.77
CA SER A 175 -1.40 -14.68 28.45
C SER A 175 -1.27 -14.43 29.96
N GLY A 176 -0.04 -14.16 30.44
CA GLY A 176 0.33 -14.10 31.86
C GLY A 176 0.76 -15.45 32.44
N CYS A 177 0.41 -16.57 31.80
CA CYS A 177 0.87 -17.90 32.20
C CYS A 177 1.51 -18.65 31.04
N ASN A 178 0.82 -18.75 29.90
CA ASN A 178 1.33 -19.40 28.70
C ASN A 178 1.82 -18.40 27.66
N ARG A 179 2.81 -18.82 26.87
CA ARG A 179 3.20 -18.07 25.67
C ARG A 179 2.27 -18.44 24.54
N PHE A 180 2.00 -17.49 23.65
CA PHE A 180 1.21 -17.72 22.44
C PHE A 180 1.83 -17.05 21.22
N ASN A 181 1.45 -17.55 20.05
CA ASN A 181 1.70 -16.92 18.77
C ASN A 181 0.60 -17.29 17.77
N GLY A 182 0.43 -16.47 16.76
CA GLY A 182 -0.50 -16.74 15.67
C GLY A 182 -0.42 -15.68 14.58
N SER A 183 -1.45 -15.65 13.75
CA SER A 183 -1.60 -14.64 12.70
C SER A 183 -2.65 -13.61 13.10
N VAL A 184 -2.47 -12.39 12.64
CA VAL A 184 -3.45 -11.32 12.71
C VAL A 184 -3.70 -10.81 11.29
N THR A 185 -4.97 -10.62 10.96
CA THR A 185 -5.37 -10.00 9.69
C THR A 185 -6.00 -8.66 10.01
N VAL A 186 -5.48 -7.61 9.36
CA VAL A 186 -6.02 -6.26 9.43
C VAL A 186 -6.46 -5.83 8.03
N ASP A 187 -7.65 -5.22 7.96
CA ASP A 187 -8.26 -4.65 6.76
C ASP A 187 -8.97 -3.34 7.15
N GLY A 188 -8.30 -2.20 6.91
CA GLY A 188 -8.73 -0.91 7.45
C GLY A 188 -8.74 -0.90 8.98
N SER A 189 -9.91 -0.62 9.58
CA SER A 189 -10.13 -0.71 11.04
C SER A 189 -10.57 -2.09 11.52
N ALA A 190 -10.85 -3.03 10.60
CA ALA A 190 -11.19 -4.39 10.95
C ALA A 190 -9.93 -5.17 11.31
N LEU A 191 -9.98 -5.92 12.41
CA LEU A 191 -8.89 -6.75 12.90
C LEU A 191 -9.46 -8.07 13.39
N SER A 192 -8.84 -9.16 12.97
CA SER A 192 -9.22 -10.50 13.42
C SER A 192 -7.98 -11.35 13.66
N PHE A 193 -8.06 -12.22 14.66
CA PHE A 193 -7.03 -13.21 14.93
C PHE A 193 -7.32 -14.50 14.17
N GLY A 194 -6.28 -15.05 13.53
CA GLY A 194 -6.32 -16.40 13.01
C GLY A 194 -6.11 -17.44 14.12
N PRO A 195 -5.85 -18.70 13.76
CA PRO A 195 -5.56 -19.75 14.74
C PRO A 195 -4.37 -19.36 15.64
N LEU A 196 -4.61 -19.37 16.95
CA LEU A 196 -3.58 -19.11 17.96
C LEU A 196 -3.03 -20.43 18.50
N ALA A 197 -1.70 -20.54 18.53
CA ALA A 197 -0.98 -21.62 19.21
C ALA A 197 -0.52 -21.13 20.58
N SER A 198 -0.78 -21.91 21.62
CA SER A 198 -0.34 -21.60 22.99
C SER A 198 0.26 -22.82 23.68
N THR A 199 1.19 -22.57 24.62
CA THR A 199 1.70 -23.62 25.51
C THR A 199 0.60 -24.07 26.50
N ARG A 200 0.77 -25.23 27.13
CA ARG A 200 -0.21 -25.79 28.09
C ARG A 200 0.43 -26.05 29.45
N MET A 201 1.06 -25.03 30.03
CA MET A 201 1.51 -25.10 31.43
C MET A 201 0.28 -25.03 32.35
N ALA A 202 0.33 -25.76 33.47
CA ALA A 202 -0.73 -25.70 34.46
C ALA A 202 -0.67 -24.36 35.21
N CYS A 203 -1.68 -23.52 35.01
CA CYS A 203 -1.75 -22.20 35.61
C CYS A 203 -2.47 -22.27 36.98
N PRO A 204 -1.92 -21.66 38.03
CA PRO A 204 -2.65 -21.53 39.29
C PRO A 204 -3.80 -20.54 39.14
N ALA A 205 -4.83 -20.68 39.97
CA ALA A 205 -5.83 -19.62 40.13
C ALA A 205 -5.18 -18.37 40.75
N PRO A 206 -5.55 -17.15 40.34
CA PRO A 206 -6.62 -16.81 39.39
C PRO A 206 -6.20 -16.77 37.90
N LEU A 207 -4.91 -16.99 37.59
CA LEU A 207 -4.35 -16.80 36.25
C LEU A 207 -4.98 -17.71 35.19
N ASP A 208 -5.38 -18.92 35.56
CA ASP A 208 -6.09 -19.85 34.69
C ASP A 208 -7.44 -19.30 34.16
N ALA A 209 -8.22 -18.62 35.03
CA ALA A 209 -9.48 -18.00 34.62
C ALA A 209 -9.24 -16.78 33.73
N GLN A 210 -8.23 -15.98 34.05
CA GLN A 210 -7.82 -14.82 33.26
C GLN A 210 -7.32 -15.24 31.87
N GLU A 211 -6.53 -16.31 31.77
CA GLU A 211 -6.03 -16.83 30.49
C GLU A 211 -7.17 -17.28 29.58
N ARG A 212 -8.17 -17.99 30.12
CA ARG A 212 -9.35 -18.36 29.33
C ARG A 212 -10.15 -17.15 28.85
N ALA A 213 -10.33 -16.16 29.73
CA ALA A 213 -11.01 -14.92 29.36
C ALA A 213 -10.23 -14.18 28.26
N PHE A 214 -8.91 -14.12 28.37
CA PHE A 214 -8.04 -13.52 27.36
C PHE A 214 -8.20 -14.17 25.98
N PHE A 215 -8.07 -15.49 25.86
CA PHE A 215 -8.24 -16.16 24.57
C PHE A 215 -9.69 -16.07 24.04
N GLY A 216 -10.69 -16.17 24.92
CA GLY A 216 -12.10 -16.00 24.54
C GLY A 216 -12.45 -14.57 24.11
N ALA A 217 -11.72 -13.56 24.59
CA ALA A 217 -11.84 -12.19 24.11
C ALA A 217 -11.21 -12.04 22.72
N LEU A 218 -10.01 -12.60 22.49
CA LEU A 218 -9.35 -12.57 21.17
C LEU A 218 -10.21 -13.19 20.06
N GLU A 219 -10.96 -14.26 20.35
CA GLU A 219 -11.88 -14.89 19.39
C GLU A 219 -13.04 -13.99 18.96
N ARG A 220 -13.39 -12.97 19.76
CA ARG A 220 -14.48 -12.03 19.46
C ARG A 220 -14.02 -10.73 18.82
N VAL A 221 -12.71 -10.48 18.76
CA VAL A 221 -12.17 -9.26 18.19
C VAL A 221 -12.53 -9.19 16.70
N ALA A 222 -13.11 -8.05 16.31
CA ALA A 222 -13.47 -7.74 14.93
C ALA A 222 -12.86 -6.41 14.46
N GLY A 223 -12.29 -5.61 15.36
CA GLY A 223 -11.68 -4.32 15.06
C GLY A 223 -10.76 -3.83 16.16
N PHE A 224 -10.23 -2.63 15.96
CA PHE A 224 -9.44 -1.92 16.96
C PHE A 224 -9.78 -0.42 16.94
N ASP A 225 -9.50 0.23 18.06
CA ASP A 225 -9.60 1.67 18.25
C ASP A 225 -8.28 2.19 18.83
N VAL A 226 -7.86 3.37 18.37
CA VAL A 226 -6.64 4.06 18.80
C VAL A 226 -6.92 5.45 19.40
N GLU A 227 -8.19 5.87 19.50
CA GLU A 227 -8.59 7.14 20.08
C GLU A 227 -8.48 7.11 21.61
N GLY A 228 -7.43 7.73 22.17
CA GLY A 228 -7.23 7.83 23.62
C GLY A 228 -6.53 6.63 24.27
N GLY A 229 -6.10 5.65 23.49
CA GLY A 229 -5.42 4.42 23.89
C GLY A 229 -5.63 3.33 22.84
N VAL A 230 -4.97 2.18 22.96
CA VAL A 230 -5.20 1.07 22.03
C VAL A 230 -6.23 0.11 22.63
N ALA A 231 -7.35 -0.08 21.96
CA ALA A 231 -8.40 -1.02 22.34
C ALA A 231 -8.70 -1.99 21.19
N LEU A 232 -8.96 -3.26 21.52
CA LEU A 232 -9.53 -4.22 20.59
C LEU A 232 -11.03 -4.31 20.86
N VAL A 233 -11.83 -4.29 19.79
CA VAL A 233 -13.29 -4.21 19.87
C VAL A 233 -13.96 -5.39 19.18
N ASP A 234 -15.17 -5.73 19.64
CA ASP A 234 -16.01 -6.73 18.98
C ASP A 234 -16.74 -6.17 17.74
N GLY A 235 -17.54 -7.01 17.07
CA GLY A 235 -18.30 -6.61 15.89
C GLY A 235 -19.42 -5.58 16.15
N ALA A 236 -19.73 -5.29 17.41
CA ALA A 236 -20.65 -4.23 17.82
C ALA A 236 -19.92 -2.95 18.26
N GLY A 237 -18.59 -2.95 18.26
CA GLY A 237 -17.75 -1.81 18.68
C GLY A 237 -17.51 -1.73 20.18
N ASN A 238 -17.84 -2.76 20.97
CA ASN A 238 -17.54 -2.76 22.40
C ASN A 238 -16.08 -3.14 22.65
N GLU A 239 -15.42 -2.45 23.59
CA GLU A 239 -14.08 -2.82 24.07
C GLU A 239 -14.11 -4.23 24.66
N VAL A 240 -13.27 -5.13 24.13
CA VAL A 240 -13.06 -6.48 24.67
C VAL A 240 -11.68 -6.63 25.30
N ILE A 241 -10.67 -5.91 24.79
CA ILE A 241 -9.33 -5.88 25.36
C ILE A 241 -8.81 -4.45 25.32
N ARG A 242 -8.29 -3.97 26.46
CA ARG A 242 -7.55 -2.70 26.52
C ARG A 242 -6.06 -2.96 26.58
N LEU A 243 -5.33 -2.26 25.73
CA LEU A 243 -3.89 -2.34 25.59
C LEU A 243 -3.21 -1.04 26.04
N MET A 244 -2.05 -1.16 26.66
CA MET A 244 -1.17 -0.06 27.03
C MET A 244 0.19 -0.28 26.36
N ALA A 245 0.60 0.64 25.49
CA ALA A 245 1.93 0.61 24.88
C ALA A 245 3.02 0.78 25.95
N GLN A 246 4.14 0.07 25.79
CA GLN A 246 5.32 0.17 26.65
C GLN A 246 6.32 1.25 26.19
#